data_AF-A0A382XEM9-F1
#
_entry.id   AF-A0A382XEM9-F1
#
_cell.length_a   1.000
_cell.length_b   1.000
_cell.length_c   1.000
_cell.angle_alpha   90.00
_cell.angle_beta   90.00
_cell.angle_gamma   90.00
#
_symmetry.space_group_name_H-M   'P 1'
#
loop_
_entity.id
_entity.type
_entity.pdbx_description
1 polymer ?
#
loop_
_entity_poly.entity_id
_entity_poly.type
_entity_poly.pdbx_seq_one_letter_code
_entity_poly.pdbx_strand_id
1 'polypeptide(L)'
;MTILEFSLDLPAQPNQLMKLTEDYENLPKYLPDQLKSVRIIEKNETETKTEETIVFSTLIKKEIIQQALHKKISDNKLNTEIISGPAKG
;
A
#
# COMPACT_ATOMS: atom_id res chain seq x y z
N MET A 1 -12.67 15.74 -9.54
CA MET A 1 -12.39 14.45 -8.90
C MET A 1 -12.34 13.40 -9.99
N THR A 2 -11.20 12.75 -10.18
CA THR A 2 -11.01 11.71 -11.20
C THR A 2 -11.02 10.37 -10.50
N ILE A 3 -11.81 9.42 -11.01
CA ILE A 3 -11.91 8.08 -10.44
C ILE A 3 -11.30 7.11 -11.47
N LEU A 4 -10.38 6.27 -11.02
CA LEU A 4 -9.81 5.18 -11.82
C LEU A 4 -10.25 3.86 -11.19
N GLU A 5 -11.03 3.08 -11.94
CA GLU A 5 -11.49 1.75 -11.52
C GLU A 5 -10.92 0.70 -12.46
N PHE A 6 -10.44 -0.41 -11.89
CA PHE A 6 -9.98 -1.56 -12.64
C PHE A 6 -10.26 -2.84 -11.85
N SER A 7 -10.37 -3.95 -12.56
CA SER A 7 -10.54 -5.29 -11.99
C SER A 7 -9.66 -6.29 -12.74
N LEU A 8 -9.30 -7.38 -12.06
CA LEU A 8 -8.49 -8.45 -12.61
C LEU A 8 -8.95 -9.78 -12.02
N ASP A 9 -9.16 -10.78 -12.88
CA ASP A 9 -9.42 -12.15 -12.46
C ASP A 9 -8.10 -12.87 -12.19
N LEU A 10 -7.92 -13.34 -10.96
CA LEU A 10 -6.71 -14.02 -10.50
C LEU A 10 -7.03 -15.46 -10.09
N PRO A 11 -6.19 -16.45 -10.45
CA PRO A 11 -6.34 -17.83 -10.00
C PRO A 11 -5.81 -18.00 -8.56
N ALA A 12 -6.20 -17.12 -7.64
CA ALA A 12 -5.73 -17.08 -6.26
C ALA A 12 -6.91 -17.02 -5.27
N GLN A 13 -6.74 -17.61 -4.09
CA GLN A 13 -7.77 -17.55 -3.06
C GLN A 13 -7.82 -16.15 -2.43
N PRO A 14 -9.00 -15.53 -2.26
CA PRO A 14 -9.13 -14.18 -1.71
C PRO A 14 -8.38 -13.98 -0.38
N ASN A 15 -8.49 -14.95 0.54
CA ASN A 15 -7.83 -14.91 1.84
C ASN A 15 -6.29 -14.90 1.75
N GLN A 16 -5.71 -15.51 0.71
CA GLN A 16 -4.26 -15.49 0.49
C GLN A 16 -3.81 -14.12 -0.02
N LEU A 17 -4.56 -13.54 -0.97
CA LEU A 17 -4.30 -12.20 -1.46
C LEU A 17 -4.40 -11.17 -0.32
N MET A 18 -5.44 -11.27 0.51
CA MET A 18 -5.61 -10.35 1.64
C MET A 18 -4.47 -10.42 2.65
N LYS A 19 -3.99 -11.63 2.98
CA LYS A 19 -2.80 -11.79 3.83
C LYS A 19 -1.56 -11.12 3.25
N LEU A 20 -1.35 -11.21 1.94
CA LEU A 20 -0.22 -10.54 1.27
C LEU A 20 -0.36 -9.03 1.29
N THR A 21 -1.58 -8.49 1.11
CA THR A 21 -1.81 -7.03 1.15
C THR A 21 -1.64 -6.44 2.55
N GLU A 22 -1.85 -7.23 3.60
CA GLU A 22 -1.67 -6.83 5.00
C GLU A 22 -0.22 -7.05 5.51
N ASP A 23 0.64 -7.70 4.72
CA ASP A 23 2.05 -7.95 5.05
C ASP A 23 2.93 -6.74 4.69
N TYR A 24 2.57 -5.58 5.26
CA TYR A 24 3.06 -4.26 4.85
C TYR A 24 4.58 -4.16 4.73
N GLU A 25 5.33 -4.58 5.75
CA GLU A 25 6.79 -4.46 5.77
C GLU A 25 7.48 -5.36 4.73
N ASN A 26 6.80 -6.40 4.24
CA ASN A 26 7.29 -7.28 3.19
C ASN A 26 6.76 -6.90 1.80
N LEU A 27 5.85 -5.93 1.66
CA LEU A 27 5.38 -5.45 0.36
C LEU A 27 6.51 -5.09 -0.63
N PRO A 28 7.64 -4.49 -0.22
CA PRO A 28 8.79 -4.27 -1.11
C PRO A 28 9.33 -5.52 -1.80
N LYS A 29 9.13 -6.72 -1.24
CA LYS A 29 9.54 -7.98 -1.87
C LYS A 29 8.67 -8.34 -3.08
N TYR A 30 7.41 -7.90 -3.08
CA TYR A 30 6.44 -8.17 -4.14
C TYR A 30 6.37 -7.03 -5.17
N LEU A 31 6.74 -5.81 -4.77
CA LEU A 31 6.72 -4.60 -5.59
C LEU A 31 8.09 -3.88 -5.59
N PRO A 32 9.20 -4.57 -5.92
CA PRO A 32 10.56 -4.06 -5.70
C PRO A 32 10.89 -2.82 -6.56
N ASP A 33 10.20 -2.63 -7.68
CA ASP A 33 10.43 -1.51 -8.58
C ASP A 33 9.66 -0.25 -8.16
N GLN A 34 8.65 -0.39 -7.29
CA GLN A 34 7.77 0.70 -6.85
C GLN A 34 7.95 1.05 -5.37
N LEU A 35 8.18 0.06 -4.51
CA LEU A 35 8.32 0.22 -3.07
C LEU A 35 9.74 -0.16 -2.63
N LYS A 36 10.47 0.82 -2.08
CA LYS A 36 11.80 0.60 -1.49
C LYS A 36 11.72 0.09 -0.06
N SER A 37 10.81 0.66 0.73
CA SER A 37 10.61 0.25 2.12
C SER A 37 9.22 0.65 2.60
N VAL A 38 8.67 -0.16 3.48
CA VAL A 38 7.44 0.12 4.22
C VAL A 38 7.72 -0.19 5.68
N ARG A 39 7.39 0.74 6.58
CA ARG A 39 7.57 0.59 8.02
C ARG A 39 6.25 0.84 8.71
N ILE A 40 5.84 -0.06 9.59
CA ILE A 40 4.66 0.19 10.44
C ILE A 40 5.07 1.18 11.52
N ILE A 41 4.37 2.31 11.61
CA ILE A 41 4.61 3.35 12.63
C ILE A 41 3.53 3.37 13.70
N GLU A 42 2.36 2.82 13.42
CA GLU A 42 1.28 2.62 14.39
C GLU A 42 0.41 1.44 13.96
N LYS A 43 -0.05 0.62 14.90
CA LYS A 43 -0.98 -0.48 14.61
C LYS A 43 -1.92 -0.67 15.78
N ASN A 44 -3.21 -0.67 15.49
CA ASN A 44 -4.26 -1.03 16.43
C ASN A 44 -5.13 -2.17 15.83
N GLU A 45 -6.26 -2.47 16.46
CA GLU A 45 -7.10 -3.61 16.07
C GLU A 45 -7.70 -3.48 14.65
N THR A 46 -7.96 -2.26 14.20
CA THR A 46 -8.72 -2.00 12.96
C THR A 46 -7.92 -1.21 11.92
N GLU A 47 -6.88 -0.51 12.35
CA GLU A 47 -6.10 0.40 11.54
C GLU A 47 -4.60 0.13 11.67
N THR A 48 -3.89 0.27 10.56
CA THR A 48 -2.43 0.25 10.52
C THR A 48 -1.95 1.50 9.81
N LYS A 49 -1.00 2.20 10.42
CA LYS A 49 -0.35 3.37 9.83
C LYS A 49 1.07 2.99 9.42
N THR A 50 1.42 3.34 8.19
CA THR A 50 2.74 3.05 7.63
C THR A 50 3.46 4.32 7.22
N GLU A 51 4.78 4.23 7.15
CA GLU A 51 5.65 5.15 6.43
C GLU A 51 6.26 4.39 5.26
N GLU A 52 6.08 4.91 4.06
CA GLU A 52 6.38 4.24 2.80
C GLU A 52 7.38 5.07 2.00
N THR A 53 8.41 4.43 1.47
CA THR A 53 9.34 5.03 0.51
C THR A 53 9.06 4.45 -0.87
N ILE A 54 8.51 5.29 -1.76
CA ILE A 54 8.16 4.93 -3.14
C ILE A 54 9.26 5.39 -4.08
N VAL A 55 9.58 4.55 -5.06
CA VAL A 55 10.57 4.82 -6.11
C VAL A 55 9.88 4.95 -7.44
N PHE A 56 10.22 6.00 -8.19
CA PHE A 56 9.83 6.12 -9.59
C PHE A 56 10.99 5.73 -10.49
N SER A 57 10.78 4.71 -11.32
CA SER A 57 11.69 4.25 -12.37
C SER A 57 11.69 5.17 -13.61
N THR A 58 11.75 6.48 -13.38
CA THR A 58 11.94 7.48 -14.46
C THR A 58 13.43 7.77 -14.68
N LEU A 59 13.76 8.52 -15.73
CA LEU A 59 15.13 8.95 -16.05
C LEU A 59 15.86 9.62 -14.87
N ILE A 60 15.11 10.29 -13.99
CA ILE A 60 15.61 10.81 -12.72
C ILE A 60 14.99 9.95 -11.62
N LYS A 61 15.79 9.11 -10.96
CA LYS A 61 15.34 8.38 -9.79
C LYS A 61 14.92 9.37 -8.72
N LYS A 62 13.62 9.41 -8.43
CA LYS A 62 13.05 10.17 -7.32
C LYS A 62 12.45 9.21 -6.33
N GLU A 63 12.80 9.42 -5.07
CA GLU A 63 12.17 8.77 -3.93
C GLU A 63 11.20 9.76 -3.32
N ILE A 64 9.99 9.29 -3.00
CA ILE A 64 9.06 10.05 -2.19
C ILE A 64 8.77 9.28 -0.90
N ILE A 65 8.64 10.02 0.19
CA ILE A 65 8.24 9.48 1.48
C ILE A 65 6.80 9.92 1.73
N GLN A 66 5.94 8.97 2.09
CA GLN A 66 4.54 9.23 2.42
C GLN A 66 4.12 8.42 3.64
N GLN A 67 2.99 8.79 4.23
CA GLN A 67 2.34 7.98 5.25
C GLN A 67 0.95 7.59 4.79
N ALA A 68 0.59 6.33 5.01
CA ALA A 68 -0.71 5.79 4.68
C ALA A 68 -1.42 5.24 5.93
N LEU A 69 -2.75 5.34 5.93
CA LEU A 69 -3.62 4.73 6.92
C LEU A 69 -4.44 3.63 6.23
N HIS A 70 -4.24 2.40 6.68
CA HIS A 70 -4.91 1.22 6.16
C HIS A 70 -6.01 0.79 7.11
N LYS A 71 -7.23 0.61 6.61
CA LYS A 71 -8.41 0.20 7.36
C LYS A 71 -9.00 -1.06 6.76
N LYS A 72 -9.04 -2.14 7.54
CA LYS A 72 -9.71 -3.38 7.11
C LYS A 72 -11.20 -3.23 7.32
N ILE A 73 -11.94 -3.09 6.22
CA ILE A 73 -13.39 -2.89 6.24
C ILE A 73 -14.12 -4.23 6.37
N SER A 74 -13.56 -5.28 5.79
CA SER A 74 -14.01 -6.67 5.93
C SER A 74 -12.89 -7.64 5.53
N ASP A 75 -13.14 -8.95 5.64
CA ASP A 75 -12.16 -9.99 5.29
C ASP A 75 -11.63 -9.91 3.86
N ASN A 76 -12.36 -9.27 2.94
CA ASN A 76 -11.99 -9.13 1.52
C ASN A 76 -11.96 -7.66 1.06
N LYS A 77 -11.91 -6.71 1.99
CA LYS A 77 -11.93 -5.27 1.65
C LYS A 77 -10.98 -4.50 2.55
N LEU A 78 -9.95 -3.94 1.93
CA LEU A 78 -9.00 -3.01 2.54
C LEU A 78 -9.20 -1.63 1.92
N ASN A 79 -9.25 -0.60 2.76
CA ASN A 79 -9.17 0.79 2.32
C ASN A 79 -7.82 1.36 2.75
N THR A 80 -7.14 2.08 1.86
CA THR A 80 -5.89 2.77 2.15
C THR A 80 -6.07 4.23 1.80
N GLU A 81 -5.70 5.10 2.73
CA GLU A 81 -5.73 6.56 2.58
C GLU A 81 -4.32 7.12 2.75
N ILE A 82 -3.86 7.96 1.82
CA ILE A 82 -2.58 8.66 1.94
C ILE A 82 -2.80 9.89 2.83
N ILE A 83 -2.23 9.88 4.03
CA ILE A 83 -2.48 10.90 5.06
C ILE A 83 -1.35 11.93 5.18
N SER A 84 -0.19 11.68 4.56
CA SER A 84 0.95 12.61 4.47
C SER A 84 1.82 12.31 3.26
N GLY A 85 2.53 13.32 2.74
CA GLY A 85 3.49 13.17 1.64
C GLY A 85 2.98 13.71 0.29
N PRO A 86 3.79 13.61 -0.77
CA PRO A 86 3.53 14.26 -2.06
C PRO A 86 2.28 13.78 -2.80
N ALA A 87 1.79 12.57 -2.49
CA ALA A 87 0.60 12.00 -3.10
C ALA A 87 -0.68 12.21 -2.27
N LYS A 88 -0.61 12.94 -1.14
CA LYS A 88 -1.79 13.34 -0.38
C LYS A 88 -2.59 14.38 -1.19
N GLY A 89 -3.89 14.13 -1.41
CA GLY A 89 -4.80 14.99 -2.16
C GLY A 89 -6.22 14.98 -1.62
#